data_AF-A0A5N1JCQ7-F1
#
_entry.id   AF-A0A5N1JCQ7-F1
#
_cell.length_a   1.000
_cell.length_b   1.000
_cell.length_c   1.000
_cell.angle_alpha   90.00
_cell.angle_beta   90.00
_cell.angle_gamma   90.00
#
_symmetry.space_group_name_H-M   'P 1'
#
loop_
_entity.id
_entity.type
_entity.pdbx_description
1 polymer ?
#
loop_
_entity_poly.entity_id
_entity_poly.type
_entity_poly.pdbx_seq_one_letter_code
_entity_poly.pdbx_strand_id
1 'polypeptide(L)'
;MTAITDPKKFLTSLFDAAVAAADPELVIRANLPAKPKGRTIVIGAGKGSAQMAAAFERAWAERHENEEAPLEGVVVTRYGYGTPCKTIEIIEASHPIPDDAGLAASKRLFDAVSGLTEDDLVVALISGGGSALLPSPPEGLTLEDEIAVNKSLLASGAPISAMNAVRKHLSTIKGGRLAACAHPAKVFSLVVSDIP
;
A
#
# COMPACT_ATOMS: atom_id res chain seq x y z
N MET A 1 0.94 -34.04 29.22
CA MET A 1 1.34 -33.42 27.94
C MET A 1 2.10 -34.46 27.16
N THR A 2 1.64 -34.83 25.97
CA THR A 2 2.34 -35.76 25.08
C THR A 2 3.70 -35.15 24.72
N ALA A 3 4.78 -35.91 24.89
CA ALA A 3 6.11 -35.43 24.52
C ALA A 3 6.17 -35.18 23.00
N ILE A 4 6.61 -33.99 22.59
CA ILE A 4 6.81 -33.67 21.18
C ILE A 4 7.99 -34.51 20.69
N THR A 5 7.70 -35.49 19.83
CA THR A 5 8.68 -36.49 19.35
C THR A 5 9.73 -35.90 18.40
N ASP A 6 9.39 -34.80 17.72
CA ASP A 6 10.31 -34.02 16.89
C ASP A 6 10.06 -32.52 17.11
N PRO A 7 10.79 -31.89 18.06
CA PRO A 7 10.62 -30.48 18.38
C PRO A 7 10.88 -29.55 17.19
N LYS A 8 11.83 -29.90 16.31
CA LYS A 8 12.16 -29.07 15.15
C LYS A 8 10.99 -29.04 14.18
N LYS A 9 10.46 -30.21 13.80
CA LYS A 9 9.31 -30.30 12.90
C LYS A 9 8.09 -29.58 13.46
N PHE A 10 7.83 -29.72 14.76
CA PHE A 10 6.74 -29.01 15.42
C PHE A 10 6.92 -27.48 15.34
N LEU A 11 8.08 -26.95 15.73
CA LEU A 11 8.34 -25.51 15.68
C LEU A 11 8.33 -24.95 14.26
N THR A 12 8.86 -25.67 13.27
CA THR A 12 8.76 -25.29 11.86
C THR A 12 7.30 -25.23 11.41
N SER A 13 6.45 -26.18 11.80
CA SER A 13 5.03 -26.13 11.44
C SER A 13 4.29 -24.92 12.05
N LEU A 14 4.69 -24.47 13.24
CA LEU A 14 4.13 -23.26 13.86
C LEU A 14 4.60 -22.01 13.11
N PHE A 15 5.86 -21.96 12.69
CA PHE A 15 6.40 -20.88 11.86
C PHE A 15 5.68 -20.80 10.51
N ASP A 16 5.54 -21.94 9.81
CA ASP A 16 4.87 -22.01 8.51
C ASP A 16 3.40 -21.58 8.62
N ALA A 17 2.70 -21.98 9.68
CA ALA A 17 1.35 -21.55 9.96
C ALA A 17 1.25 -20.03 10.18
N ALA A 18 2.21 -19.44 10.90
CA ALA A 18 2.27 -18.00 11.12
C ALA A 18 2.58 -17.22 9.82
N VAL A 19 3.47 -17.74 8.97
CA VAL A 19 3.76 -17.14 7.65
C VAL A 19 2.54 -17.23 6.73
N ALA A 20 1.88 -18.40 6.67
CA ALA A 20 0.68 -18.59 5.86
C ALA A 20 -0.47 -17.65 6.30
N ALA A 21 -0.60 -17.39 7.61
CA ALA A 21 -1.59 -16.44 8.12
C ALA A 21 -1.35 -14.99 7.67
N ALA A 22 -0.14 -14.66 7.21
CA ALA A 22 0.23 -13.35 6.67
C ALA A 22 0.37 -13.36 5.13
N ASP A 23 0.05 -14.46 4.46
CA ASP A 23 0.14 -14.56 3.00
C ASP A 23 -0.90 -13.64 2.32
N PRO A 24 -0.46 -12.66 1.51
CA PRO A 24 -1.37 -11.77 0.78
C PRO A 24 -2.42 -12.51 -0.05
N GLU A 25 -2.10 -13.65 -0.65
CA GLU A 25 -3.06 -14.40 -1.49
C GLU A 25 -4.25 -14.91 -0.67
N LEU A 26 -3.98 -15.44 0.52
CA LEU A 26 -5.00 -15.98 1.41
C LEU A 26 -5.79 -14.86 2.08
N VAL A 27 -5.09 -13.87 2.62
CA VAL A 27 -5.70 -12.79 3.41
C VAL A 27 -6.54 -11.86 2.54
N ILE A 28 -6.05 -11.47 1.36
CA ILE A 28 -6.80 -10.57 0.46
C ILE A 28 -8.06 -11.25 -0.06
N ARG A 29 -7.94 -12.50 -0.52
CA ARG A 29 -9.08 -13.29 -1.00
C ARG A 29 -10.18 -13.42 0.05
N ALA A 30 -9.81 -13.65 1.30
CA ALA A 30 -10.76 -13.76 2.41
C ALA A 30 -11.43 -12.42 2.78
N ASN A 31 -10.84 -11.29 2.40
CA ASN A 31 -11.27 -9.94 2.82
C ASN A 31 -11.61 -9.01 1.65
N LEU A 32 -11.96 -9.56 0.49
CA LEU A 32 -12.38 -8.76 -0.65
C LEU A 32 -13.64 -7.93 -0.31
N PRO A 33 -13.66 -6.63 -0.65
CA PRO A 33 -14.85 -5.81 -0.47
C PRO A 33 -15.98 -6.27 -1.41
N ALA A 34 -17.19 -5.82 -1.13
CA ALA A 34 -18.29 -5.98 -2.08
C ALA A 34 -18.05 -5.10 -3.32
N LYS A 35 -18.48 -5.59 -4.49
CA LYS A 35 -18.46 -4.83 -5.74
C LYS A 35 -19.27 -3.53 -5.60
N PRO A 36 -18.72 -2.38 -5.99
CA PRO A 36 -19.50 -1.14 -6.04
C PRO A 36 -20.42 -1.12 -7.27
N LYS A 37 -21.21 -0.06 -7.43
CA LYS A 37 -22.05 0.12 -8.64
C LYS A 37 -21.22 0.57 -9.83
N GLY A 38 -20.26 1.46 -9.58
CA GLY A 38 -19.28 1.98 -10.51
C GLY A 38 -18.02 1.13 -10.52
N ARG A 39 -16.86 1.80 -10.60
CA ARG A 39 -15.56 1.15 -10.84
C ARG A 39 -14.82 0.89 -9.53
N THR A 40 -13.93 -0.10 -9.54
CA THR A 40 -12.98 -0.34 -8.45
C THR A 40 -11.61 0.18 -8.84
N ILE A 41 -11.09 1.11 -8.05
CA ILE A 41 -9.78 1.74 -8.25
C ILE A 41 -8.84 1.20 -7.17
N VAL A 42 -7.83 0.43 -7.57
CA VAL A 42 -6.81 -0.07 -6.65
C VAL A 42 -5.66 0.93 -6.58
N ILE A 43 -5.40 1.44 -5.39
CA ILE A 43 -4.20 2.22 -5.08
C ILE A 43 -3.34 1.47 -4.09
N GLY A 44 -2.04 1.74 -4.04
CA GLY A 44 -1.21 1.12 -3.02
C GLY A 44 0.21 1.63 -2.99
N ALA A 45 0.85 1.47 -1.83
CA ALA A 45 2.27 1.72 -1.67
C ALA A 45 2.86 0.91 -0.53
N GLY A 46 4.06 0.36 -0.78
CA GLY A 46 4.84 -0.37 0.21
C GLY A 46 5.61 -1.53 -0.41
N LYS A 47 6.53 -2.12 0.37
CA LYS A 47 7.44 -3.19 -0.09
C LYS A 47 6.70 -4.43 -0.59
N GLY A 48 5.52 -4.72 -0.04
CA GLY A 48 4.68 -5.88 -0.40
C GLY A 48 3.49 -5.52 -1.29
N SER A 49 3.28 -4.25 -1.61
CA SER A 49 2.04 -3.80 -2.24
C SER A 49 1.86 -4.33 -3.66
N ALA A 50 2.94 -4.56 -4.42
CA ALA A 50 2.83 -5.18 -5.75
C ALA A 50 2.32 -6.64 -5.69
N GLN A 51 2.75 -7.42 -4.70
CA GLN A 51 2.24 -8.79 -4.48
C GLN A 51 0.78 -8.75 -4.03
N MET A 52 0.44 -7.80 -3.15
CA MET A 52 -0.95 -7.56 -2.75
C MET A 52 -1.83 -7.20 -3.95
N ALA A 53 -1.34 -6.37 -4.88
CA ALA A 53 -2.07 -5.96 -6.08
C ALA A 53 -2.36 -7.16 -6.99
N ALA A 54 -1.36 -8.00 -7.25
CA ALA A 54 -1.52 -9.18 -8.08
C ALA A 54 -2.49 -10.20 -7.45
N ALA A 55 -2.42 -10.39 -6.12
CA ALA A 55 -3.36 -11.23 -5.38
C ALA A 55 -4.79 -10.66 -5.42
N PHE A 56 -4.94 -9.34 -5.24
CA PHE A 56 -6.24 -8.66 -5.33
C PHE A 56 -6.86 -8.83 -6.71
N GLU A 57 -6.10 -8.56 -7.78
CA GLU A 57 -6.59 -8.65 -9.15
C GLU A 57 -7.06 -10.07 -9.52
N ARG A 58 -6.30 -11.10 -9.12
CA ARG A 58 -6.71 -12.50 -9.31
C ARG A 58 -7.99 -12.83 -8.55
N ALA A 59 -8.00 -12.55 -7.25
CA ALA A 59 -9.14 -12.87 -6.40
C ALA A 59 -10.41 -12.10 -6.83
N TRP A 60 -10.25 -10.85 -7.29
CA TRP A 60 -11.34 -10.04 -7.84
C TRP A 60 -11.91 -10.64 -9.12
N ALA A 61 -11.04 -11.01 -10.08
CA ALA A 61 -11.46 -11.62 -11.33
C ALA A 61 -12.17 -12.96 -11.11
N GLU A 62 -11.67 -13.80 -10.20
CA GLU A 62 -12.30 -15.08 -9.85
C GLU A 62 -13.66 -14.88 -9.16
N ARG A 63 -13.76 -13.92 -8.23
CA ARG A 63 -15.02 -13.65 -7.51
C ARG A 63 -16.12 -13.13 -8.44
N HIS A 64 -15.74 -12.39 -9.47
CA HIS A 64 -16.64 -11.70 -10.38
C HIS A 64 -16.60 -12.27 -11.80
N GLU A 65 -16.20 -13.53 -11.98
CA GLU A 65 -16.03 -14.16 -13.31
C GLU A 65 -17.33 -14.16 -14.17
N ASN A 66 -18.49 -14.11 -13.51
CA ASN A 66 -19.82 -14.16 -14.14
C ASN A 66 -20.52 -12.80 -14.20
N GLU A 67 -19.84 -11.70 -13.89
CA GLU A 67 -20.40 -10.35 -13.92
C GLU A 67 -19.38 -9.28 -14.30
N GLU A 68 -19.86 -8.11 -14.72
CA GLU A 68 -18.97 -6.98 -14.98
C GLU A 68 -18.50 -6.34 -13.67
N ALA A 69 -17.18 -6.32 -13.47
CA ALA A 69 -16.53 -5.74 -12.30
C ALA A 69 -15.28 -4.94 -12.72
N PRO A 70 -15.45 -3.72 -13.27
CA PRO A 70 -14.33 -2.93 -13.79
C PRO A 70 -13.29 -2.66 -12.70
N LEU A 71 -12.04 -2.95 -13.04
CA LEU A 71 -10.88 -2.82 -12.17
C LEU A 71 -9.79 -2.04 -12.91
N GLU A 72 -9.29 -0.99 -12.28
CA GLU A 72 -8.10 -0.27 -12.71
C GLU A 72 -7.30 0.15 -11.47
N GLY A 73 -6.05 0.58 -11.63
CA GLY A 73 -5.29 0.99 -10.46
C GLY A 73 -3.84 1.32 -10.72
N VAL A 74 -3.19 1.83 -9.67
CA VAL A 74 -1.78 2.18 -9.64
C VAL A 74 -1.21 1.78 -8.28
N VAL A 75 -0.16 0.97 -8.25
CA VAL A 75 0.50 0.53 -7.03
C VAL A 75 2.00 0.76 -7.11
N VAL A 76 2.56 1.30 -6.02
CA VAL A 76 3.98 1.67 -5.93
C VAL A 76 4.72 0.67 -5.05
N THR A 77 5.83 0.12 -5.55
CA THR A 77 6.73 -0.76 -4.80
C THR A 77 8.18 -0.32 -4.97
N ARG A 78 9.11 -1.03 -4.32
CA ARG A 78 10.54 -0.77 -4.46
C ARG A 78 11.13 -1.44 -5.70
N TYR A 79 12.20 -0.86 -6.27
CA TYR A 79 12.92 -1.44 -7.41
C TYR A 79 13.28 -2.92 -7.25
N GLY A 80 12.98 -3.71 -8.28
CA GLY A 80 13.21 -5.16 -8.34
C GLY A 80 12.15 -6.00 -7.65
N TYR A 81 11.04 -5.39 -7.20
CA TYR A 81 9.94 -6.07 -6.48
C TYR A 81 8.59 -5.88 -7.18
N GLY A 82 8.59 -5.33 -8.39
CA GLY A 82 7.45 -5.31 -9.29
C GLY A 82 6.89 -6.72 -9.47
N THR A 83 5.56 -6.80 -9.55
CA THR A 83 4.83 -8.05 -9.80
C THR A 83 3.85 -7.79 -10.93
N PRO A 84 3.91 -8.51 -12.06
CA PRO A 84 3.01 -8.27 -13.18
C PRO A 84 1.53 -8.32 -12.77
N CYS A 85 0.78 -7.31 -13.18
CA CYS A 85 -0.67 -7.25 -13.11
C CYS A 85 -1.22 -6.98 -14.53
N LYS A 86 -2.49 -7.33 -14.77
CA LYS A 86 -3.16 -7.17 -16.07
C LYS A 86 -3.70 -5.76 -16.27
N THR A 87 -4.27 -5.18 -15.22
CA THR A 87 -5.03 -3.91 -15.23
C THR A 87 -4.45 -2.88 -14.27
N ILE A 88 -3.80 -3.33 -13.19
CA ILE A 88 -3.15 -2.44 -12.22
C ILE A 88 -1.75 -2.08 -12.71
N GLU A 89 -1.47 -0.78 -12.85
CA GLU A 89 -0.15 -0.25 -13.15
C GLU A 89 0.77 -0.43 -11.94
N ILE A 90 1.97 -1.00 -12.15
CA ILE A 90 2.97 -1.16 -11.10
C ILE A 90 4.13 -0.21 -11.36
N ILE A 91 4.36 0.71 -10.43
CA ILE A 91 5.46 1.67 -10.47
C ILE A 91 6.50 1.24 -9.44
N GLU A 92 7.77 1.23 -9.83
CA GLU A 92 8.88 1.02 -8.92
C GLU A 92 9.55 2.35 -8.58
N ALA A 93 9.87 2.55 -7.30
CA ALA A 93 10.53 3.74 -6.78
C ALA A 93 11.57 3.39 -5.71
N SER A 94 12.38 4.37 -5.30
CA SER A 94 13.45 4.13 -4.33
C SER A 94 12.92 4.00 -2.89
N HIS A 95 13.53 3.06 -2.16
CA HIS A 95 13.37 2.89 -0.71
C HIS A 95 14.71 2.41 -0.14
N PRO A 96 15.23 2.98 0.97
CA PRO A 96 14.53 3.80 1.95
C PRO A 96 14.59 5.32 1.73
N ILE A 97 15.35 5.79 0.73
CA ILE A 97 15.48 7.22 0.42
C ILE A 97 14.61 7.52 -0.81
N PRO A 98 13.67 8.48 -0.75
CA PRO A 98 12.85 8.89 -1.89
C PRO A 98 13.64 9.31 -3.13
N ASP A 99 13.02 9.17 -4.31
CA ASP A 99 13.53 9.61 -5.60
C ASP A 99 12.42 10.21 -6.50
N ASP A 100 12.79 10.67 -7.69
CA ASP A 100 11.88 11.29 -8.65
C ASP A 100 10.78 10.32 -9.13
N ALA A 101 11.08 9.02 -9.21
CA ALA A 101 10.09 8.01 -9.55
C ALA A 101 8.99 7.94 -8.49
N GLY A 102 9.34 8.01 -7.20
CA GLY A 102 8.37 8.12 -6.11
C GLY A 102 7.54 9.41 -6.16
N LEU A 103 8.14 10.52 -6.57
CA LEU A 103 7.44 11.81 -6.72
C LEU A 103 6.39 11.74 -7.85
N ALA A 104 6.79 11.19 -9.00
CA ALA A 104 5.89 10.93 -10.12
C ALA A 104 4.78 9.93 -9.74
N ALA A 105 5.12 8.88 -9.00
CA ALA A 105 4.17 7.88 -8.53
C ALA A 105 3.12 8.49 -7.57
N SER A 106 3.53 9.40 -6.69
CA SER A 106 2.60 10.12 -5.79
C SER A 106 1.59 10.96 -6.57
N LYS A 107 2.02 11.65 -7.63
CA LYS A 107 1.11 12.36 -8.53
C LYS A 107 0.15 11.39 -9.23
N ARG A 108 0.68 10.28 -9.73
CA ARG A 108 -0.13 9.26 -10.43
C ARG A 108 -1.22 8.65 -9.53
N LEU A 109 -0.94 8.47 -8.24
CA LEU A 109 -1.94 8.04 -7.26
C LEU A 109 -3.06 9.09 -7.06
N PHE A 110 -2.74 10.38 -7.04
CA PHE A 110 -3.76 11.43 -6.98
C PHE A 110 -4.63 11.44 -8.24
N ASP A 111 -4.01 11.32 -9.42
CA ASP A 111 -4.73 11.25 -10.69
C ASP A 111 -5.71 10.06 -10.69
N ALA A 112 -5.29 8.90 -10.17
CA ALA A 112 -6.11 7.69 -10.11
C ALA A 112 -7.34 7.82 -9.19
N VAL A 113 -7.27 8.65 -8.15
CA VAL A 113 -8.41 8.86 -7.22
C VAL A 113 -9.17 10.16 -7.48
N SER A 114 -8.84 10.88 -8.54
CA SER A 114 -9.50 12.13 -8.89
C SER A 114 -10.83 11.91 -9.62
N GLY A 115 -11.82 12.77 -9.36
CA GLY A 115 -13.10 12.77 -10.10
C GLY A 115 -13.99 11.55 -9.87
N LEU A 116 -13.80 10.82 -8.78
CA LEU A 116 -14.62 9.68 -8.42
C LEU A 116 -16.01 10.08 -7.92
N THR A 117 -16.94 9.12 -7.89
CA THR A 117 -18.31 9.31 -7.43
C THR A 117 -18.63 8.39 -6.23
N GLU A 118 -19.79 8.58 -5.60
CA GLU A 118 -20.28 7.69 -4.51
C GLU A 118 -20.49 6.24 -4.97
N ASP A 119 -20.63 6.04 -6.28
CA ASP A 119 -20.79 4.73 -6.88
C ASP A 119 -19.45 4.02 -7.08
N ASP A 120 -18.30 4.69 -6.93
CA ASP A 120 -16.97 4.09 -7.07
C ASP A 120 -16.39 3.60 -5.73
N LEU A 121 -15.44 2.67 -5.81
CA LEU A 121 -14.70 2.16 -4.65
C LEU A 121 -13.19 2.32 -4.87
N VAL A 122 -12.51 2.93 -3.90
CA VAL A 122 -11.05 2.89 -3.81
C VAL A 122 -10.63 1.76 -2.88
N VAL A 123 -9.78 0.87 -3.35
CA VAL A 123 -9.12 -0.16 -2.53
C VAL A 123 -7.67 0.23 -2.30
N ALA A 124 -7.29 0.51 -1.05
CA ALA A 124 -5.94 0.93 -0.69
C ALA A 124 -5.11 -0.24 -0.14
N LEU A 125 -4.10 -0.68 -0.89
CA LEU A 125 -3.18 -1.77 -0.56
C LEU A 125 -1.89 -1.22 0.07
N ILE A 126 -1.86 -1.13 1.40
CA ILE A 126 -0.78 -0.48 2.14
C ILE A 126 0.11 -1.51 2.82
N SER A 127 1.42 -1.37 2.65
CA SER A 127 2.42 -2.15 3.38
C SER A 127 3.58 -1.26 3.85
N GLY A 128 4.47 -1.80 4.68
CA GLY A 128 5.63 -1.07 5.18
C GLY A 128 6.49 -0.46 4.07
N GLY A 129 7.03 0.74 4.31
CA GLY A 129 7.89 1.47 3.35
C GLY A 129 7.20 2.56 2.53
N GLY A 130 5.88 2.70 2.61
CA GLY A 130 5.13 3.72 1.85
C GLY A 130 5.62 5.16 2.02
N SER A 131 6.16 5.53 3.19
CA SER A 131 6.66 6.90 3.44
C SER A 131 7.77 7.34 2.50
N ALA A 132 8.66 6.43 2.10
CA ALA A 132 9.77 6.72 1.19
C ALA A 132 9.36 6.59 -0.28
N LEU A 133 8.44 5.67 -0.57
CA LEU A 133 7.94 5.42 -1.92
C LEU A 133 7.00 6.53 -2.41
N LEU A 134 6.38 7.27 -1.47
CA LEU A 134 5.42 8.33 -1.77
C LEU A 134 5.87 9.71 -1.23
N PRO A 135 7.01 10.26 -1.71
CA PRO A 135 7.35 11.65 -1.44
C PRO A 135 6.34 12.58 -2.12
N SER A 136 5.89 13.59 -1.40
CA SER A 136 4.91 14.54 -1.93
C SER A 136 5.04 15.84 -1.14
N PRO A 137 6.11 16.62 -1.38
CA PRO A 137 6.35 17.87 -0.70
C PRO A 137 5.28 18.90 -1.11
N PRO A 138 4.86 19.79 -0.19
CA PRO A 138 3.96 20.90 -0.51
C PRO A 138 4.64 21.93 -1.41
N GLU A 139 3.84 22.81 -1.99
CA GLU A 139 4.34 23.96 -2.74
C GLU A 139 5.37 24.75 -1.90
N GLY A 140 6.50 25.10 -2.54
CA GLY A 140 7.62 25.77 -1.91
C GLY A 140 8.66 24.85 -1.28
N LEU A 141 8.44 23.52 -1.23
CA LEU A 141 9.44 22.53 -0.82
C LEU A 141 9.79 21.59 -1.98
N THR A 142 11.06 21.17 -2.04
CA THR A 142 11.55 20.20 -3.02
C THR A 142 11.62 18.78 -2.44
N LEU A 143 11.93 17.80 -3.30
CA LEU A 143 12.20 16.43 -2.88
C LEU A 143 13.41 16.37 -1.92
N GLU A 144 14.45 17.15 -2.22
CA GLU A 144 15.65 17.28 -1.38
C GLU A 144 15.30 17.83 0.00
N ASP A 145 14.37 18.78 0.10
CA ASP A 145 13.88 19.30 1.38
C ASP A 145 13.18 18.21 2.20
N GLU A 146 12.29 17.41 1.59
CA GLU A 146 11.63 16.29 2.27
C GLU A 146 12.67 15.26 2.78
N ILE A 147 13.69 14.96 1.97
CA ILE A 147 14.80 14.08 2.35
C ILE A 147 15.61 14.67 3.51
N ALA A 148 15.96 15.96 3.46
CA ALA A 148 16.74 16.64 4.48
C ALA A 148 15.99 16.72 5.82
N VAL A 149 14.69 16.99 5.79
CA VAL A 149 13.82 16.96 6.97
C VAL A 149 13.78 15.55 7.57
N ASN A 150 13.56 14.51 6.76
CA ASN A 150 13.50 13.14 7.27
C ASN A 150 14.83 12.70 7.89
N LYS A 151 15.97 13.10 7.30
CA LYS A 151 17.30 12.85 7.87
C LYS A 151 17.47 13.54 9.23
N SER A 152 17.02 14.79 9.35
CA SER A 152 17.10 15.56 10.59
C SER A 152 16.21 14.96 11.69
N LEU A 153 15.01 14.52 11.33
CA LEU A 153 14.09 13.82 12.25
C LEU A 153 14.70 12.51 12.76
N LEU A 154 15.31 11.71 11.89
CA LEU A 154 15.98 10.46 12.29
C LEU A 154 17.17 10.73 13.23
N ALA A 155 17.97 11.76 12.95
CA ALA A 155 19.11 12.14 13.79
C ALA A 155 18.71 12.71 15.16
N SER A 156 17.47 13.20 15.31
CA SER A 156 17.00 13.83 16.56
C SER A 156 16.75 12.85 17.71
N GLY A 157 16.64 11.55 17.44
CA GLY A 157 16.22 10.55 18.43
C GLY A 157 14.75 10.67 18.87
N ALA A 158 13.95 11.50 18.19
CA ALA A 158 12.54 11.66 18.50
C ALA A 158 11.76 10.36 18.30
N PRO A 159 10.73 10.08 19.13
CA PRO A 159 9.84 8.94 18.91
C PRO A 159 9.17 8.96 17.53
N ILE A 160 8.90 7.78 16.96
CA ILE A 160 8.30 7.64 15.63
C ILE A 160 6.97 8.39 15.49
N SER A 161 6.18 8.46 16.55
CA SER A 161 4.92 9.21 16.59
C SER A 161 5.13 10.72 16.42
N ALA A 162 6.16 11.30 17.06
CA ALA A 162 6.53 12.70 16.92
C ALA A 162 7.08 12.99 15.52
N MET A 163 7.93 12.11 14.99
CA MET A 163 8.41 12.23 13.60
C MET A 163 7.25 12.20 12.60
N ASN A 164 6.29 11.27 12.76
CA ASN A 164 5.09 11.19 11.94
C ASN A 164 4.21 12.43 12.07
N ALA A 165 4.12 13.02 13.27
CA ALA A 165 3.40 14.26 13.48
C ALA A 165 4.00 15.42 12.67
N VAL A 166 5.32 15.50 12.53
CA VAL A 166 5.96 16.52 11.66
C VAL A 166 5.77 16.17 10.18
N ARG A 167 6.12 14.94 9.77
CA ARG A 167 6.08 14.50 8.36
C ARG A 167 4.70 14.64 7.73
N LYS A 168 3.62 14.43 8.48
CA LYS A 168 2.26 14.63 7.95
C LYS A 168 1.92 16.09 7.67
N HIS A 169 2.55 17.07 8.34
CA HIS A 169 2.31 18.49 8.06
C HIS A 169 3.14 19.01 6.88
N LEU A 170 4.24 18.32 6.56
CA LEU A 170 5.14 18.65 5.45
C LEU A 170 4.90 17.78 4.22
N SER A 171 3.69 17.25 4.04
CA SER A 171 3.37 16.40 2.89
C SER A 171 1.93 16.58 2.46
N THR A 172 1.72 16.60 1.14
CA THR A 172 0.40 16.71 0.51
C THR A 172 -0.30 15.37 0.38
N ILE A 173 0.39 14.23 0.45
CA ILE A 173 -0.20 12.88 0.34
C ILE A 173 -0.48 12.22 1.69
N LYS A 174 0.40 12.45 2.68
CA LYS A 174 0.32 11.83 4.01
C LYS A 174 -0.83 12.41 4.83
N GLY A 175 -1.16 11.78 5.96
CA GLY A 175 -2.16 12.29 6.90
C GLY A 175 -3.60 12.21 6.40
N GLY A 176 -3.93 11.19 5.59
CA GLY A 176 -5.28 10.97 5.06
C GLY A 176 -5.65 11.82 3.84
N ARG A 177 -4.74 12.65 3.33
CA ARG A 177 -5.01 13.55 2.21
C ARG A 177 -5.28 12.83 0.88
N LEU A 178 -4.60 11.71 0.61
CA LEU A 178 -4.92 10.87 -0.54
C LEU A 178 -6.36 10.30 -0.46
N ALA A 179 -6.74 9.81 0.73
CA ALA A 179 -8.10 9.31 0.96
C ALA A 179 -9.15 10.42 0.89
N ALA A 180 -8.82 11.64 1.35
CA ALA A 180 -9.69 12.80 1.20
C ALA A 180 -9.91 13.18 -0.27
N CYS A 181 -8.89 13.03 -1.13
CA CYS A 181 -9.01 13.29 -2.56
C CYS A 181 -9.94 12.29 -3.27
N ALA A 182 -10.07 11.07 -2.74
CA ALA A 182 -10.98 10.06 -3.28
C ALA A 182 -12.46 10.38 -3.03
N HIS A 183 -12.79 11.31 -2.13
CA HIS A 183 -14.16 11.66 -1.82
C HIS A 183 -14.90 12.16 -3.08
N PRO A 184 -16.14 11.71 -3.34
CA PRO A 184 -17.04 10.97 -2.44
C PRO A 184 -16.96 9.45 -2.48
N ALA A 185 -16.03 8.85 -3.23
CA ALA A 185 -15.88 7.39 -3.25
C ALA A 185 -15.48 6.84 -1.88
N LYS A 186 -15.96 5.63 -1.57
CA LYS A 186 -15.56 4.93 -0.36
C LYS A 186 -14.11 4.46 -0.50
N VAL A 187 -13.34 4.57 0.58
CA VAL A 187 -11.98 3.99 0.66
C VAL A 187 -12.02 2.75 1.56
N PHE A 188 -11.59 1.60 1.01
CA PHE A 188 -11.44 0.33 1.71
C PHE A 188 -9.95 -0.03 1.78
N SER A 189 -9.36 0.01 2.97
CA SER A 189 -7.92 -0.21 3.15
C SER A 189 -7.61 -1.63 3.61
N LEU A 190 -6.72 -2.31 2.89
CA LEU A 190 -6.07 -3.55 3.30
C LEU A 190 -4.63 -3.23 3.67
N VAL A 191 -4.29 -3.42 4.95
CA VAL A 191 -3.02 -2.97 5.51
C VAL A 191 -2.22 -4.15 6.06
N VAL A 192 -0.98 -4.31 5.59
CA VAL A 192 0.02 -5.19 6.20
C VAL A 192 0.94 -4.35 7.07
N SER A 193 0.82 -4.49 8.39
CA SER A 193 1.61 -3.72 9.35
C SER A 193 2.90 -4.45 9.72
N ASP A 194 4.04 -3.79 9.54
CA ASP A 194 5.34 -4.18 10.10
C ASP A 194 5.71 -3.35 11.36
N ILE A 195 4.73 -2.62 11.91
CA ILE A 195 4.87 -1.83 13.15
C ILE A 195 4.42 -2.69 14.35
N PRO A 196 5.28 -2.87 15.38
CA PRO A 196 4.95 -3.60 16.61
C PRO A 196 3.85 -2.94 17.46
#